data_AF-A0A9D4TI40-F1
#
_entry.id   AF-A0A9D4TI40-F1
#
_cell.length_a   1.000
_cell.length_b   1.000
_cell.length_c   1.000
_cell.angle_alpha   90.00
_cell.angle_beta   90.00
_cell.angle_gamma   90.00
#
_symmetry.space_group_name_H-M   'P 1'
#
loop_
_entity.id
_entity.type
_entity.pdbx_description
1 polymer ?
#
loop_
_entity_poly.entity_id
_entity_poly.type
_entity_poly.pdbx_seq_one_letter_code
_entity_poly.pdbx_strand_id
1 'polypeptide(L)'
;MPQVQICVCVKWGRWQEEQHVDVLECEMHTTILELKQRAAEMAAAAAKEKGRPPAPPEPKPEKQEMHFMGQICDNTKQLHDYGICHDWIKQVGGFVLKPKFPA
;
A
#
# COMPACT_ATOMS: atom_id res chain seq x y z
N MET A 1 -18.74 -11.04 2.94
CA MET A 1 -18.79 -9.56 2.94
C MET A 1 -18.24 -9.07 1.60
N PRO A 2 -18.61 -7.88 1.09
CA PRO A 2 -18.13 -7.45 -0.23
C PRO A 2 -16.62 -7.20 -0.17
N GLN A 3 -15.89 -7.89 -1.05
CA GLN A 3 -14.44 -7.76 -1.19
C GLN A 3 -14.14 -6.76 -2.31
N VAL A 4 -13.11 -5.95 -2.10
CA VAL A 4 -12.58 -5.00 -3.07
C VAL A 4 -11.15 -5.40 -3.43
N GLN A 5 -10.78 -5.31 -4.72
CA GLN A 5 -9.40 -5.50 -5.13
C GLN A 5 -8.72 -4.14 -5.24
N ILE A 6 -7.55 -4.02 -4.61
CA ILE A 6 -6.82 -2.77 -4.47
C ILE A 6 -5.46 -2.94 -5.10
N CYS A 7 -5.17 -2.13 -6.12
CA CYS A 7 -3.84 -2.10 -6.70
C CYS A 7 -2.95 -1.16 -5.88
N VAL A 8 -1.91 -1.72 -5.26
CA VAL A 8 -0.94 -1.02 -4.43
C VAL A 8 0.42 -1.04 -5.12
N CYS A 9 1.00 0.14 -5.29
CA CYS A 9 2.37 0.34 -5.74
C CYS A 9 3.24 0.68 -4.54
N VAL A 10 4.12 -0.23 -4.15
CA VAL A 10 5.15 0.00 -3.15
C VAL A 10 6.40 0.49 -3.86
N LYS A 11 6.87 1.69 -3.52
CA LYS A 11 8.10 2.27 -4.07
C LYS A 11 9.16 2.37 -2.98
N TRP A 12 10.43 2.14 -3.32
CA TRP A 12 11.54 2.24 -2.39
C TRP A 12 12.87 2.56 -3.10
N GLY A 13 13.94 2.66 -2.31
CA GLY A 13 15.24 3.18 -2.78
C GLY A 13 15.36 4.68 -2.55
N ARG A 14 16.59 5.18 -2.63
CA ARG A 14 16.93 6.59 -2.32
C ARG A 14 16.12 7.58 -3.17
N TRP A 15 15.81 7.20 -4.40
CA TRP A 15 15.04 8.01 -5.35
C TRP A 15 13.66 7.42 -5.68
N GLN A 16 13.18 6.44 -4.90
CA GLN A 16 11.94 5.70 -5.19
C GLN A 16 11.95 5.01 -6.57
N GLU A 17 13.12 4.59 -7.02
CA GLU A 17 13.37 3.99 -8.35
C GLU A 17 12.91 2.52 -8.43
N GLU A 18 12.96 1.81 -7.29
CA GLU A 18 12.43 0.45 -7.21
C GLU A 18 10.94 0.51 -6.90
N GLN A 19 10.17 -0.35 -7.58
CA GLN A 19 8.74 -0.46 -7.37
C GLN A 19 8.24 -1.89 -7.50
N HIS A 20 7.23 -2.20 -6.70
CA HIS A 20 6.48 -3.43 -6.73
C HIS A 20 5.01 -3.07 -6.77
N VAL A 21 4.31 -3.58 -7.77
CA VAL A 21 2.88 -3.37 -7.95
C VAL A 21 2.21 -4.70 -7.72
N ASP A 22 1.23 -4.72 -6.83
CA ASP A 22 0.44 -5.92 -6.57
C ASP A 22 -1.02 -5.56 -6.29
N VAL A 23 -1.90 -6.55 -6.44
CA VAL A 23 -3.32 -6.43 -6.21
C VAL A 23 -3.68 -7.17 -4.91
N LEU A 24 -4.18 -6.41 -3.94
CA LEU A 24 -4.62 -6.91 -2.65
C LEU A 24 -6.13 -7.04 -2.60
N GLU A 25 -6.62 -8.23 -2.23
CA GLU A 25 -8.01 -8.42 -1.87
C GLU A 25 -8.23 -8.02 -0.42
N CYS A 26 -9.11 -7.05 -0.21
CA CYS A 26 -9.38 -6.42 1.08
C CYS A 26 -10.89 -6.28 1.31
N GLU A 27 -11.29 -6.15 2.57
CA GLU A 27 -12.66 -5.80 2.94
C GLU A 27 -12.80 -4.29 3.07
N MET A 28 -13.98 -3.72 2.84
CA MET A 28 -14.17 -2.26 2.85
C MET A 28 -13.87 -1.58 4.20
N HIS A 29 -13.87 -2.35 5.28
CA HIS A 29 -13.52 -1.89 6.63
C HIS A 29 -12.04 -2.08 6.97
N THR A 30 -11.23 -2.60 6.03
CA THR A 30 -9.78 -2.68 6.21
C THR A 30 -9.24 -1.28 6.43
N THR A 31 -8.44 -1.12 7.47
CA THR A 31 -7.80 0.14 7.79
C THR A 31 -6.63 0.41 6.85
N ILE A 32 -6.27 1.67 6.66
CA ILE A 32 -5.06 2.04 5.92
C ILE A 32 -3.81 1.47 6.59
N LEU A 33 -3.81 1.35 7.92
CA LEU A 33 -2.74 0.71 8.67
C LEU A 33 -2.51 -0.75 8.23
N GLU A 34 -3.58 -1.54 8.19
CA GLU A 34 -3.53 -2.94 7.75
C GLU A 34 -3.12 -3.05 6.28
N LEU A 35 -3.63 -2.16 5.42
CA LEU A 35 -3.26 -2.14 4.00
C LEU A 35 -1.77 -1.86 3.81
N LYS A 36 -1.21 -0.90 4.55
CA LYS A 36 0.23 -0.58 4.56
C LYS A 36 1.08 -1.78 4.93
N GLN A 37 0.71 -2.47 6.02
CA GLN A 37 1.42 -3.64 6.52
C GLN A 37 1.42 -4.77 5.49
N ARG A 38 0.23 -5.13 4.96
CA ARG A 38 0.11 -6.18 3.94
C ARG A 38 0.92 -5.85 2.69
N ALA A 39 0.82 -4.62 2.19
CA ALA A 39 1.57 -4.20 1.00
C ALA A 39 3.10 -4.26 1.22
N ALA A 40 3.58 -3.82 2.39
CA ALA A 40 5.00 -3.87 2.73
C ALA A 40 5.51 -5.32 2.86
N GLU A 41 4.73 -6.21 3.49
CA GLU A 41 5.06 -7.63 3.63
C GLU A 41 5.13 -8.34 2.27
N MET A 42 4.16 -8.11 1.38
CA MET A 42 4.19 -8.71 0.04
C MET A 42 5.35 -8.17 -0.79
N ALA A 43 5.61 -6.87 -0.75
CA ALA A 43 6.79 -6.31 -1.40
C ALA A 43 8.08 -6.93 -0.86
N ALA A 44 8.19 -7.13 0.47
CA ALA A 44 9.35 -7.76 1.10
C ALA A 44 9.53 -9.21 0.68
N ALA A 45 8.44 -9.98 0.62
CA ALA A 45 8.46 -11.35 0.12
C ALA A 45 8.91 -11.39 -1.35
N ALA A 46 8.34 -10.53 -2.20
CA ALA A 46 8.67 -10.46 -3.63
C ALA A 46 10.13 -10.00 -3.86
N ALA A 47 10.64 -9.07 -3.06
CA ALA A 47 12.03 -8.64 -3.13
C ALA A 47 13.00 -9.75 -2.67
N LYS A 48 12.64 -10.49 -1.63
CA LYS A 48 13.40 -11.65 -1.12
C LYS A 48 13.45 -12.78 -2.16
N GLU A 49 12.33 -13.09 -2.80
CA GLU A 49 12.25 -14.11 -3.85
C GLU A 49 13.12 -13.74 -5.06
N LYS A 50 13.12 -12.47 -5.45
CA LYS A 50 13.94 -11.97 -6.56
C LYS A 50 15.40 -11.67 -6.19
N GLY A 51 15.80 -11.88 -4.94
CA GLY A 51 17.16 -11.61 -4.45
C GLY A 51 17.60 -10.15 -4.60
N ARG A 52 16.68 -9.18 -4.60
CA ARG A 52 17.00 -7.76 -4.84
C ARG A 52 17.25 -7.00 -3.53
N PRO A 53 18.44 -6.43 -3.32
CA PRO A 53 18.62 -5.27 -2.44
C PRO A 53 18.34 -3.96 -3.21
N PRO A 54 17.82 -2.89 -2.56
CA PRO A 54 17.49 -2.76 -1.14
C PRO A 54 16.15 -3.38 -0.76
N ALA A 55 16.00 -3.72 0.53
CA ALA A 55 14.75 -4.23 1.07
C ALA A 55 13.66 -3.13 0.98
N PRO A 56 12.42 -3.49 0.62
CA PRO A 56 11.28 -2.58 0.65
C PRO A 56 11.08 -2.01 2.06
N PRO A 57 10.30 -0.90 2.20
CA PRO A 57 10.14 -0.21 3.47
C PRO A 57 9.80 -1.20 4.59
N GLU A 58 10.52 -1.09 5.72
CA GLU A 58 10.23 -1.90 6.91
C GLU A 58 8.73 -1.86 7.19
N PRO A 59 8.08 -2.95 7.63
CA PRO A 59 6.64 -3.01 7.90
C PRO A 59 6.18 -2.10 9.04
N LYS A 60 7.06 -1.22 9.54
CA LYS A 60 6.75 -0.17 10.51
C LYS A 60 5.98 0.95 9.81
N PRO A 61 4.66 1.06 10.02
CA PRO A 61 3.82 1.98 9.26
C PRO A 61 4.08 3.44 9.60
N GLU A 62 4.73 3.72 10.73
CA GLU A 62 5.18 5.07 11.14
C GLU A 62 6.25 5.66 10.21
N LYS A 63 7.01 4.79 9.53
CA LYS A 63 8.03 5.16 8.54
C LYS A 63 7.49 5.11 7.11
N GLN A 64 6.19 4.95 6.93
CA GLN A 64 5.56 4.74 5.65
C GLN A 64 4.46 5.76 5.39
N GLU A 65 4.46 6.31 4.18
CA GLU A 65 3.43 7.20 3.68
C GLU A 65 2.67 6.51 2.56
N MET A 66 1.35 6.43 2.69
CA MET A 66 0.48 5.89 1.65
C MET A 66 -0.30 7.03 1.05
N HIS A 67 -0.27 7.12 -0.28
CA HIS A 67 -0.98 8.13 -1.03
C HIS A 67 -2.12 7.48 -1.80
N PHE A 68 -3.28 8.14 -1.83
CA PHE A 68 -4.39 7.80 -2.70
C PHE A 68 -4.91 9.06 -3.37
N MET A 69 -5.00 9.05 -4.71
CA MET A 69 -5.40 10.23 -5.50
C MET A 69 -4.66 11.54 -5.14
N GLY A 70 -3.38 11.43 -4.75
CA GLY A 70 -2.55 12.57 -4.37
C GLY A 70 -2.74 13.07 -2.93
N GLN A 71 -3.57 12.40 -2.13
CA GLN A 71 -3.75 12.69 -0.70
C GLN A 71 -3.01 11.67 0.17
N ILE A 72 -2.40 12.14 1.27
CA ILE A 72 -1.80 11.26 2.27
C ILE A 72 -2.93 10.59 3.07
N CYS A 73 -2.94 9.26 3.09
CA CYS A 73 -3.92 8.49 3.82
C CYS A 73 -3.57 8.41 5.32
N ASP A 74 -4.58 8.69 6.16
CA ASP A 74 -4.56 8.48 7.60
C ASP A 74 -4.69 6.99 7.94
N ASN A 75 -3.83 6.50 8.84
CA ASN A 75 -3.78 5.10 9.30
C ASN A 75 -5.07 4.65 10.01
N THR A 76 -5.78 5.58 10.67
CA THR A 76 -7.00 5.29 11.44
C THR A 76 -8.24 5.17 10.57
N LYS A 77 -8.18 5.71 9.34
CA LYS A 77 -9.26 5.63 8.36
C LYS A 77 -9.29 4.26 7.70
N GLN A 78 -10.47 3.91 7.21
CA GLN A 78 -10.76 2.69 6.47
C GLN A 78 -10.91 3.01 4.98
N LEU A 79 -10.91 1.97 4.15
CA LEU A 79 -11.11 2.11 2.71
C LEU A 79 -12.42 2.80 2.35
N HIS A 80 -13.50 2.51 3.08
CA HIS A 80 -14.79 3.15 2.86
C HIS A 80 -14.75 4.68 3.04
N ASP A 81 -13.90 5.20 3.93
CA ASP A 81 -13.72 6.64 4.16
C ASP A 81 -13.13 7.36 2.93
N TYR A 82 -12.46 6.62 2.05
CA TYR A 82 -11.92 7.11 0.78
C TYR A 82 -12.84 6.80 -0.42
N GLY A 83 -14.09 6.42 -0.17
CA GLY A 83 -15.07 6.10 -1.21
C GLY A 83 -14.88 4.73 -1.84
N ILE A 84 -14.07 3.86 -1.23
CA ILE A 84 -13.84 2.48 -1.69
C ILE A 84 -14.84 1.57 -0.98
N CYS A 85 -16.10 1.70 -1.39
CA CYS A 85 -17.24 1.11 -0.69
C CYS A 85 -18.22 0.39 -1.63
N HIS A 86 -17.85 0.21 -2.90
CA HIS A 86 -18.73 -0.34 -3.91
C HIS A 86 -18.18 -1.62 -4.55
N ASP A 87 -19.04 -2.62 -4.58
CA ASP A 87 -18.90 -3.93 -5.22
C ASP A 87 -18.68 -3.88 -6.74
N TRP A 88 -19.16 -2.82 -7.41
CA TRP A 88 -18.89 -2.59 -8.83
C TRP A 88 -17.52 -1.96 -9.10
N ILE A 89 -16.91 -1.30 -8.10
CA ILE A 89 -15.53 -0.84 -8.18
C ILE A 89 -14.64 -2.04 -7.80
N LYS A 90 -14.58 -3.00 -8.71
CA LYS A 90 -13.82 -4.24 -8.51
C LYS A 90 -12.32 -4.00 -8.39
N GLN A 91 -11.82 -2.87 -8.88
CA GLN A 91 -10.41 -2.53 -8.87
C GLN A 91 -10.21 -1.03 -8.59
N VAL A 92 -9.66 -0.69 -7.42
CA VAL A 92 -9.22 0.67 -7.10
C VAL A 92 -7.72 0.76 -7.30
N GLY A 93 -7.31 1.55 -8.28
CA GLY A 93 -5.90 1.81 -8.57
C GLY A 93 -5.43 3.13 -7.98
N GLY A 94 -4.21 3.13 -7.44
CA GLY A 94 -3.49 4.39 -7.14
C GLY A 94 -2.98 4.52 -5.72
N PHE A 95 -3.01 3.46 -4.91
CA PHE A 95 -2.31 3.47 -3.63
C PHE A 95 -0.82 3.42 -3.86
N VAL A 96 -0.09 4.44 -3.41
CA VAL A 96 1.36 4.47 -3.50
C VAL A 96 1.95 4.50 -2.11
N LEU A 97 2.59 3.40 -1.71
CA LEU A 97 3.30 3.27 -0.45
C LEU A 97 4.76 3.66 -0.65
N LYS A 98 5.24 4.61 0.16
CA LYS A 98 6.60 5.17 0.06
C LYS A 98 7.24 5.28 1.45
N PRO A 99 8.58 5.21 1.56
CA PRO A 99 9.26 5.56 2.79
C PRO A 99 9.03 7.03 3.13
N LYS A 100 8.78 7.31 4.41
CA LYS A 100 8.75 8.66 4.94
C LYS A 100 10.19 9.14 5.11
N PHE A 101 10.62 10.07 4.26
CA PHE A 101 11.91 10.75 4.43
C PHE A 101 11.71 11.93 5.38
N PRO A 102 12.55 12.12 6.41
CA PRO A 102 12.56 13.38 7.14
C PRO A 102 12.94 14.51 6.16
N ALA A 103 12.16 15.60 6.21
CA ALA A 103 12.46 16.84 5.51
C ALA A 103 13.72 17.50 6.08
#